data_AF-A0A3S5BAV8-F1
#
_entry.id   AF-A0A3S5BAV8-F1
#
_cell.length_a   1.000
_cell.length_b   1.000
_cell.length_c   1.000
_cell.angle_alpha   90.00
_cell.angle_beta   90.00
_cell.angle_gamma   90.00
#
_symmetry.space_group_name_H-M   'P 1'
#
loop_
_entity.id
_entity.type
_entity.pdbx_description
1 polymer ?
#
loop_
_entity_poly.entity_id
_entity_poly.type
_entity_poly.pdbx_seq_one_letter_code
_entity_poly.pdbx_strand_id
1 'polypeptide(L)'
;MCTVGYGDTVPKSAIGKFIAALCAMAGISFFALPAGILGSGFALKVQQHQRQKHLIRRRVPAANLIQCLWRCYAADENSTSIATWKMHIKPARLSAR
;
A
#
# COMPACT_ATOMS: atom_id res chain seq x y z
N MET A 1 22.26 -19.87 -24.77
CA MET A 1 21.29 -18.98 -25.45
C MET A 1 21.44 -17.56 -24.92
N CYS A 2 22.61 -16.95 -25.10
CA CYS A 2 22.67 -15.50 -25.18
C CYS A 2 22.37 -15.21 -26.65
N THR A 3 21.37 -14.40 -26.95
CA THR A 3 20.80 -14.09 -28.28
C THR A 3 21.79 -13.48 -29.30
N VAL A 4 23.10 -13.66 -29.10
CA VAL A 4 24.19 -13.09 -29.89
C VAL A 4 24.26 -13.73 -31.27
N GLY A 5 24.06 -15.04 -31.38
CA GLY A 5 23.94 -15.74 -32.67
C GLY A 5 25.07 -15.42 -33.64
N TYR A 6 26.33 -15.67 -33.26
CA TYR A 6 27.50 -15.39 -34.10
C TYR A 6 27.45 -16.09 -35.48
N GLY A 7 26.70 -17.19 -35.62
CA GLY A 7 26.38 -17.82 -36.92
C GLY A 7 27.44 -18.77 -37.46
N ASP A 8 28.53 -18.96 -36.72
CA ASP A 8 29.67 -19.82 -36.98
C ASP A 8 29.33 -21.33 -36.87
N THR A 9 28.38 -21.69 -36.01
CA THR A 9 27.84 -23.06 -35.93
C THR A 9 26.31 -23.04 -36.00
N VAL A 10 25.77 -23.60 -37.10
CA VAL A 10 24.32 -23.66 -37.37
C VAL A 10 23.89 -25.08 -37.74
N PRO A 11 22.71 -25.54 -37.28
CA PRO A 11 22.21 -26.85 -37.64
C PRO A 11 21.91 -26.89 -39.15
N LYS A 12 22.61 -27.76 -39.88
CA LYS A 12 22.41 -27.93 -41.33
C LYS A 12 21.16 -28.76 -41.66
N SER A 13 20.71 -29.63 -40.75
CA SER A 13 19.52 -30.47 -40.96
C SER A 13 18.22 -29.74 -40.64
N ALA A 14 17.14 -30.08 -41.37
CA ALA A 14 15.81 -29.49 -41.16
C ALA A 14 15.27 -29.75 -39.74
N ILE A 15 15.47 -30.97 -39.22
CA ILE A 15 15.10 -31.34 -37.83
C ILE A 15 15.89 -30.53 -36.81
N GLY A 16 17.20 -30.32 -37.04
CA GLY A 16 18.04 -29.53 -36.13
C GLY A 16 17.58 -28.07 -36.04
N LYS A 17 17.14 -27.48 -37.15
CA LYS A 17 16.56 -26.13 -37.17
C LYS A 17 15.26 -26.04 -36.37
N PHE A 18 14.40 -27.06 -36.46
CA PHE A 18 13.14 -27.10 -35.72
C PHE A 18 13.34 -27.20 -34.20
N ILE A 19 14.26 -28.07 -33.76
CA ILE A 19 14.61 -28.22 -32.35
C ILE A 19 15.28 -26.96 -31.81
N ALA A 20 16.16 -26.33 -32.58
CA ALA A 20 16.79 -25.07 -32.20
C ALA A 20 15.77 -23.94 -32.03
N ALA A 21 14.76 -23.84 -32.90
CA ALA A 21 13.69 -22.86 -32.79
C ALA A 21 12.84 -23.08 -31.52
N LEU A 22 12.45 -24.34 -31.23
CA LEU A 22 11.71 -24.67 -30.01
C LEU A 22 12.50 -24.34 -28.74
N CYS A 23 13.79 -24.70 -28.72
CA CYS A 23 14.67 -24.41 -27.60
C CYS A 23 14.87 -22.90 -27.41
N ALA A 24 14.91 -22.12 -28.51
CA ALA A 24 14.98 -20.66 -28.46
C ALA A 24 13.72 -20.05 -27.82
N MET A 25 12.53 -20.46 -28.28
CA MET A 25 11.28 -19.98 -27.71
C MET A 25 11.14 -20.32 -26.22
N ALA A 26 11.53 -21.54 -25.82
CA ALA A 26 11.54 -21.96 -24.43
C ALA A 26 12.54 -21.14 -23.59
N GLY A 27 13.75 -20.92 -24.10
CA GLY A 27 14.79 -20.14 -23.42
C GLY A 27 14.40 -18.68 -23.19
N ILE A 28 13.81 -18.04 -24.20
CA ILE A 28 13.30 -16.65 -24.09
C ILE A 28 12.18 -16.58 -23.05
N SER A 29 11.25 -17.54 -23.08
CA SER A 29 10.14 -17.60 -22.13
C SER A 29 10.62 -17.73 -20.69
N PHE A 30 11.60 -18.60 -20.43
CA PHE A 30 12.14 -18.83 -19.10
C PHE A 30 12.87 -17.62 -18.53
N PHE A 31 13.58 -16.86 -19.38
CA PHE A 31 14.23 -15.62 -18.97
C PHE A 31 13.26 -14.42 -18.85
N ALA A 32 12.15 -14.43 -19.59
CA ALA A 32 11.12 -13.40 -19.51
C ALA A 32 10.24 -13.51 -18.25
N LEU A 33 10.01 -14.73 -17.74
CA LEU A 33 9.17 -14.98 -16.57
C LEU A 33 9.65 -14.26 -15.29
N PRO A 34 10.94 -14.29 -14.90
CA PRO A 34 11.44 -13.54 -13.73
C PRO A 34 11.17 -12.03 -13.83
N ALA A 35 11.43 -11.44 -15.00
CA ALA A 35 11.18 -10.02 -15.25
C ALA A 35 9.68 -9.69 -15.22
N GLY A 36 8.84 -10.58 -15.77
CA GLY A 36 7.38 -10.45 -15.75
C GLY A 36 6.77 -10.56 -14.35
N ILE A 37 7.26 -11.48 -13.51
CA ILE A 37 6.84 -11.64 -12.11
C ILE A 37 7.22 -10.40 -11.30
N LEU A 38 8.42 -9.86 -11.48
CA LEU A 38 8.85 -8.65 -10.79
C LEU A 38 8.03 -7.43 -11.25
N GLY A 39 7.85 -7.25 -12.55
CA GLY A 39 7.06 -6.14 -13.11
C GLY A 39 5.60 -6.15 -12.64
N SER A 40 4.95 -7.32 -12.66
CA SER A 40 3.58 -7.49 -12.17
C SER A 40 3.49 -7.31 -10.65
N GLY A 41 4.47 -7.80 -9.88
CA GLY A 41 4.55 -7.60 -8.43
C GLY A 41 4.66 -6.14 -8.01
N PHE A 42 5.48 -5.35 -8.70
CA PHE A 42 5.60 -3.91 -8.45
C PHE A 42 4.32 -3.15 -8.83
N ALA A 43 3.70 -3.48 -9.97
CA ALA A 43 2.45 -2.86 -10.40
C ALA A 43 1.31 -3.09 -9.40
N LEU A 44 1.15 -4.32 -8.91
CA LEU A 44 0.16 -4.67 -7.89
C LEU A 44 0.41 -3.95 -6.56
N LYS A 45 1.67 -3.87 -6.13
CA LYS A 45 2.05 -3.19 -4.87
C LYS A 45 1.78 -1.69 -4.93
N VAL A 46 2.04 -1.04 -6.06
CA VAL A 46 1.68 0.38 -6.30
C VAL A 46 0.17 0.59 -6.23
N GLN A 47 -0.60 -0.30 -6.86
CA GLN A 47 -2.05 -0.19 -6.88
C GLN A 47 -2.66 -0.44 -5.48
N GLN A 48 -2.12 -1.39 -4.71
CA GLN A 48 -2.53 -1.65 -3.34
C GLN A 48 -2.17 -0.50 -2.39
N HIS A 49 -1.03 0.15 -2.60
CA HIS A 49 -0.64 1.32 -1.81
C HIS A 49 -1.61 2.50 -2.00
N GLN A 50 -2.19 2.68 -3.20
CA GLN A 50 -3.25 3.66 -3.44
C GLN A 50 -4.56 3.30 -2.71
N ARG A 51 -4.95 2.01 -2.67
CA ARG A 51 -6.12 1.56 -1.91
C ARG A 51 -5.98 1.79 -0.39
N GLN A 52 -4.78 1.60 0.15
CA GLN A 52 -4.50 1.85 1.57
C GLN A 52 -4.58 3.34 1.94
N LYS A 53 -4.26 4.25 1.01
CA LYS A 53 -4.44 5.71 1.24
C LYS A 53 -5.90 6.07 1.54
N HIS A 54 -6.87 5.39 0.92
CA HIS A 54 -8.29 5.60 1.23
C HIS A 54 -8.67 5.15 2.65
N LEU A 55 -8.05 4.08 3.17
CA LEU A 55 -8.31 3.60 4.53
C LEU A 55 -7.67 4.51 5.59
N ILE A 56 -6.47 5.03 5.35
CA ILE A 56 -5.81 5.97 6.27
C ILE A 56 -6.60 7.28 6.37
N ARG A 57 -7.21 7.76 5.27
CA ARG A 57 -8.09 8.94 5.29
C ARG A 57 -9.33 8.77 6.17
N ARG A 58 -9.77 7.54 6.46
CA ARG A 58 -10.91 7.28 7.36
C ARG A 58 -10.57 7.40 8.85
N ARG A 59 -9.30 7.46 9.24
CA ARG A 59 -8.90 7.55 10.65
C ARG A 59 -9.29 8.88 11.29
N VAL A 60 -9.12 9.98 10.57
CA VAL A 60 -9.44 11.35 11.05
C VAL A 60 -10.94 11.54 11.32
N PRO A 61 -11.86 11.23 10.39
CA PRO A 61 -13.29 11.37 10.66
C PRO A 61 -13.79 10.41 11.76
N ALA A 62 -13.20 9.21 11.89
CA ALA A 62 -13.51 8.30 12.99
C ALA A 62 -13.07 8.87 14.35
N ALA A 63 -11.88 9.46 14.44
CA ALA A 63 -11.42 10.14 15.65
C ALA A 63 -12.34 11.32 16.02
N ASN A 64 -12.75 12.12 15.03
CA ASN A 64 -13.69 13.23 15.25
C ASN A 64 -15.05 12.73 15.76
N LEU A 65 -15.56 11.60 15.23
CA LEU A 65 -16.81 11.01 15.70
C LEU A 65 -16.71 10.62 17.18
N ILE A 66 -15.64 9.93 17.57
CA ILE A 66 -15.39 9.52 18.96
C ILE A 66 -15.29 10.75 19.88
N GLN A 67 -14.58 11.80 19.44
CA GLN A 67 -14.45 13.05 20.19
C GLN A 67 -15.77 13.79 20.36
N CYS A 68 -16.59 13.86 19.30
CA CYS A 68 -17.93 14.45 19.37
C CYS A 68 -18.83 13.64 20.31
N LEU A 69 -18.78 12.31 20.24
CA LEU A 69 -19.57 11.43 21.10
C LEU A 69 -19.25 11.68 22.58
N TRP A 70 -17.96 11.77 22.92
CA TRP A 70 -17.52 12.06 24.27
C TRP A 70 -17.90 13.47 24.73
N ARG A 71 -17.82 14.48 23.83
CA ARG A 71 -18.28 15.84 24.12
C ARG A 71 -19.78 15.91 24.39
N CYS A 72 -20.60 15.17 23.64
CA CYS A 72 -22.04 15.08 23.89
C CYS A 72 -22.32 14.39 25.24
N TYR A 73 -21.61 13.29 25.55
CA TYR A 73 -21.75 12.60 26.82
C TYR A 73 -21.31 13.45 28.04
N ALA A 74 -20.25 14.24 27.89
CA ALA A 74 -19.78 15.13 28.95
C ALA A 74 -20.67 16.38 29.16
N ALA A 75 -21.55 16.68 28.20
CA ALA A 75 -22.56 17.74 28.27
C ALA A 75 -23.89 17.29 28.87
N ASP A 76 -24.08 15.98 29.05
CA ASP A 76 -25.26 15.43 29.73
C ASP A 76 -25.19 15.72 31.25
N GLU A 77 -26.33 16.08 31.84
CA GLU A 77 -26.47 16.58 33.21
C GLU A 77 -26.22 15.50 34.28
N ASN A 78 -26.34 14.23 33.89
CA ASN A 78 -26.04 13.06 34.74
C ASN A 78 -24.56 12.63 34.72
N SER A 79 -23.70 13.34 33.98
CA SER A 79 -22.31 12.95 33.74
C SER A 79 -21.34 13.60 34.75
N THR A 80 -20.68 12.79 35.58
CA THR A 80 -19.74 13.20 36.66
C THR A 80 -18.34 13.62 36.14
N SER A 81 -18.26 14.16 34.92
CA SER A 81 -16.97 14.44 34.27
C SER A 81 -16.48 15.88 34.53
N ILE A 82 -15.94 16.11 35.73
CA ILE A 82 -15.43 17.41 36.20
C ILE A 82 -14.19 17.88 35.39
N ALA A 83 -13.45 16.96 34.76
CA ALA A 83 -12.21 17.25 34.04
C ALA A 83 -12.44 18.02 32.71
N THR A 84 -13.55 17.78 32.01
CA THR A 84 -13.88 18.42 30.72
C THR A 84 -14.09 19.93 30.86
N TRP A 85 -14.74 20.33 31.96
CA TRP A 85 -15.14 21.70 32.21
C TRP A 85 -14.03 22.52 32.89
N LYS A 86 -13.09 21.86 33.56
CA LYS A 86 -11.99 22.48 34.32
C LYS A 86 -11.06 23.37 33.47
N MET A 87 -10.97 23.12 32.16
CA MET A 87 -10.16 23.94 31.24
C MET A 87 -10.79 25.30 30.89
N HIS A 88 -12.10 25.45 31.03
CA HIS A 88 -12.83 26.70 30.73
C HIS A 88 -13.16 27.51 31.99
N ILE A 89 -13.02 26.92 33.17
CA ILE A 89 -13.19 27.62 34.45
C ILE A 89 -11.90 28.42 34.70
N LYS A 90 -11.93 29.72 34.39
CA LYS A 90 -10.86 30.64 34.79
C LYS A 90 -10.81 30.65 36.33
N PRO A 91 -9.63 30.51 36.98
CA PRO A 91 -9.56 30.63 38.42
C PRO A 91 -10.09 32.01 38.80
N ALA A 92 -11.16 32.03 39.61
CA ALA A 92 -11.66 33.27 40.20
C ALA A 92 -10.48 33.89 40.96
N ARG A 93 -9.99 35.01 40.42
CA ARG A 93 -8.85 35.74 40.95
C ARG A 93 -9.21 36.07 42.40
N LEU A 94 -8.55 35.42 43.34
CA LEU A 94 -8.69 35.67 44.78
C LEU A 94 -8.46 37.18 45.00
N SER A 95 -9.55 37.91 45.20
CA SER A 95 -9.51 39.26 45.74
C SER A 95 -9.13 39.10 47.21
N ALA A 96 -7.83 39.09 47.48
CA ALA A 96 -7.29 39.33 48.80
C ALA A 96 -7.88 40.64 49.34
N ARG A 97 -8.72 40.53 50.36
CA ARG A 97 -9.02 41.58 51.33
C ARG A 97 -8.43 41.15 52.65
#